data_AF-A0A7V2WAP9-F1
#
_entry.id   AF-A0A7V2WAP9-F1
#
_cell.length_a   1.000
_cell.length_b   1.000
_cell.length_c   1.000
_cell.angle_alpha   90.00
_cell.angle_beta   90.00
_cell.angle_gamma   90.00
#
_symmetry.space_group_name_H-M   'P 1'
#
loop_
_entity.id
_entity.type
_entity.pdbx_description
1 polymer ?
#
loop_
_entity_poly.entity_id
_entity_poly.type
_entity_poly.pdbx_seq_one_letter_code
_entity_poly.pdbx_strand_id
1 'polypeptide(L)'
;MHITADDKPAIQLGDKVLFKQGQTWTDQYELVSCRMITSRLFCHEGGVIWGDLGRSIHGNIPVATELKRRFPATAELSIMAIIIAILIGIPIGIISALKRNSLIDTFTMVGALVGVSMPIFWLAILLMYVFGLLLGWLPTGGRVSVGITIEPITGMYILDSLLAHDIPATIDAVRHIILPAMALATIPLAIIARMMRS
;
A
#
# COMPACT_ATOMS: atom_id res chain seq x y z
N MET A 1 -21.37 -62.94 -23.15
CA MET A 1 -21.68 -62.61 -21.74
C MET A 1 -23.14 -62.22 -21.70
N HIS A 2 -24.03 -63.16 -21.36
CA HIS A 2 -25.48 -62.96 -21.39
C HIS A 2 -25.90 -62.17 -20.14
N ILE A 3 -26.44 -60.97 -20.34
CA ILE A 3 -27.01 -60.14 -19.26
C ILE A 3 -28.39 -60.73 -18.96
N THR A 4 -28.59 -61.25 -17.75
CA THR A 4 -29.87 -61.86 -17.35
C THR A 4 -30.72 -60.85 -16.59
N ALA A 5 -32.04 -61.05 -16.57
CA ALA A 5 -32.99 -60.09 -16.00
C ALA A 5 -32.85 -59.84 -14.47
N ASP A 6 -31.94 -60.55 -13.80
CA ASP A 6 -31.64 -60.48 -12.36
C ASP A 6 -30.56 -59.41 -12.03
N ASP A 7 -29.81 -58.92 -13.02
CA ASP A 7 -28.73 -57.93 -12.83
C ASP A 7 -29.21 -56.47 -12.70
N LYS A 8 -30.54 -56.24 -12.72
CA LYS A 8 -31.17 -54.91 -12.65
C LYS A 8 -30.70 -54.01 -11.49
N PRO A 9 -30.46 -54.50 -10.26
CA PRO A 9 -30.00 -53.62 -9.18
C PRO A 9 -28.55 -53.14 -9.39
N ALA A 10 -27.69 -53.93 -10.04
CA ALA A 10 -26.30 -53.55 -10.32
C ALA A 10 -26.21 -52.48 -11.41
N ILE A 11 -27.08 -52.54 -12.42
CA ILE A 11 -27.14 -51.55 -13.51
C ILE A 11 -27.71 -50.22 -12.98
N GLN A 12 -28.73 -50.25 -12.11
CA GLN A 12 -29.26 -49.05 -11.45
C GLN A 12 -28.26 -48.41 -10.47
N LEU A 13 -27.42 -49.20 -9.81
CA LEU A 13 -26.34 -48.66 -8.98
C LEU A 13 -25.30 -47.97 -9.84
N GLY A 14 -24.85 -48.62 -10.92
CA GLY A 14 -23.92 -48.07 -11.90
C GLY A 14 -24.42 -46.74 -12.44
N ASP A 15 -25.63 -46.71 -13.00
CA ASP A 15 -26.24 -45.51 -13.55
C ASP A 15 -26.29 -44.37 -12.52
N LYS A 16 -26.68 -44.64 -11.26
CA LYS A 16 -26.65 -43.63 -10.20
C LYS A 16 -25.23 -43.10 -9.91
N VAL A 17 -24.21 -43.96 -9.99
CA VAL A 17 -22.82 -43.53 -9.82
C VAL A 17 -22.39 -42.67 -11.01
N LEU A 18 -22.75 -43.06 -12.24
CA LEU A 18 -22.45 -42.30 -13.46
C LEU A 18 -23.18 -40.96 -13.50
N PHE A 19 -24.45 -40.89 -13.06
CA PHE A 19 -25.21 -39.65 -12.92
C PHE A 19 -24.65 -38.75 -11.81
N LYS A 20 -24.22 -39.32 -10.68
CA LYS A 20 -23.57 -38.57 -9.60
C LYS A 20 -22.21 -38.03 -10.03
N GLN A 21 -21.44 -38.83 -10.78
CA GLN A 21 -20.15 -38.41 -11.33
C GLN A 21 -20.35 -37.32 -12.39
N GLY A 22 -21.32 -37.48 -13.30
CA GLY A 22 -21.78 -36.49 -14.29
C GLY A 22 -22.15 -35.14 -13.71
N GLN A 23 -22.91 -35.13 -12.60
CA GLN A 23 -23.27 -33.93 -11.83
C GLN A 23 -22.09 -33.23 -11.15
N THR A 24 -21.06 -33.97 -10.71
CA THR A 24 -19.83 -33.33 -10.20
C THR A 24 -19.02 -32.64 -11.31
N TRP A 25 -19.04 -33.17 -12.53
CA TRP A 25 -18.42 -32.49 -13.65
C TRP A 25 -19.19 -31.19 -13.97
N THR A 26 -20.54 -31.23 -14.03
CA THR A 26 -21.52 -30.18 -13.66
C THR A 26 -21.13 -28.70 -13.46
N ASP A 27 -21.46 -28.20 -12.28
CA ASP A 27 -20.51 -28.34 -11.17
C ASP A 27 -19.18 -27.62 -11.45
N GLN A 28 -18.17 -28.42 -11.79
CA GLN A 28 -16.83 -27.96 -12.09
C GLN A 28 -16.75 -27.13 -13.38
N TYR A 29 -17.54 -27.42 -14.43
CA TYR A 29 -17.46 -26.65 -15.67
C TYR A 29 -18.24 -25.33 -15.65
N GLU A 30 -19.27 -25.15 -14.83
CA GLU A 30 -19.83 -23.81 -14.56
C GLU A 30 -18.81 -22.91 -13.86
N LEU A 31 -18.09 -23.44 -12.88
CA LEU A 31 -17.00 -22.73 -12.18
C LEU A 31 -15.80 -22.43 -13.11
N VAL A 32 -15.52 -23.30 -14.09
CA VAL A 32 -14.46 -23.08 -15.10
C VAL A 32 -14.93 -22.17 -16.24
N SER A 33 -16.22 -22.05 -16.53
CA SER A 33 -16.75 -21.11 -17.53
C SER A 33 -16.52 -19.64 -17.12
N CYS A 34 -16.54 -19.36 -15.81
CA CYS A 34 -16.07 -18.08 -15.25
C CYS A 34 -14.53 -17.89 -15.29
N ARG A 35 -13.77 -18.88 -15.78
CA ARG A 35 -12.31 -18.80 -15.89
C ARG A 35 -11.84 -18.14 -17.18
N MET A 36 -12.73 -17.96 -18.17
CA MET A 36 -12.40 -17.26 -19.41
C MET A 36 -12.35 -15.75 -19.15
N ILE A 37 -11.23 -15.14 -19.53
CA ILE A 37 -10.66 -13.88 -19.03
C ILE A 37 -11.65 -12.70 -18.96
N THR A 38 -12.69 -12.71 -19.79
CA THR A 38 -13.70 -11.66 -19.88
C THR A 38 -14.76 -11.72 -18.77
N SER A 39 -15.17 -12.90 -18.29
CA SER A 39 -16.25 -13.04 -17.29
C SER A 39 -15.78 -12.91 -15.83
N ARG A 40 -14.47 -13.00 -15.57
CA ARG A 40 -13.90 -12.77 -14.22
C ARG A 40 -14.17 -11.35 -13.70
N LEU A 41 -14.10 -10.35 -14.58
CA LEU A 41 -14.41 -8.96 -14.21
C LEU A 41 -15.88 -8.83 -13.80
N PHE A 42 -16.80 -9.39 -14.59
CA PHE A 42 -18.24 -9.27 -14.34
C PHE A 42 -18.75 -10.04 -13.11
N CYS A 43 -18.17 -11.21 -12.77
CA CYS A 43 -18.48 -11.88 -11.51
C CYS A 43 -17.88 -11.16 -10.29
N HIS A 44 -16.78 -10.42 -10.46
CA HIS A 44 -16.19 -9.61 -9.40
C HIS A 44 -17.09 -8.41 -9.06
N GLU A 45 -17.72 -7.77 -10.05
CA GLU A 45 -18.56 -6.58 -9.80
C GLU A 45 -19.74 -6.87 -8.87
N GLY A 46 -20.31 -8.09 -8.90
CA GLY A 46 -21.27 -8.53 -7.90
C GLY A 46 -20.66 -8.67 -6.51
N GLY A 47 -19.50 -9.30 -6.38
CA GLY A 47 -18.83 -9.59 -5.10
C GLY A 47 -18.07 -8.42 -4.44
N VAL A 48 -17.58 -7.45 -5.21
CA VAL A 48 -16.87 -6.26 -4.71
C VAL A 48 -17.79 -5.39 -3.88
N ILE A 49 -19.06 -5.28 -4.30
CA ILE A 49 -20.09 -4.53 -3.58
C ILE A 49 -20.40 -5.21 -2.23
N TRP A 50 -20.20 -6.53 -2.13
CA TRP A 50 -20.33 -7.32 -0.89
C TRP A 50 -19.01 -7.52 -0.12
N GLY A 51 -17.92 -6.86 -0.55
CA GLY A 51 -16.63 -6.89 0.16
C GLY A 51 -15.73 -8.09 -0.14
N ASP A 52 -16.06 -8.93 -1.13
CA ASP A 52 -15.16 -9.99 -1.60
C ASP A 52 -14.24 -9.45 -2.71
N LEU A 53 -13.11 -8.90 -2.29
CA LEU A 53 -12.04 -8.41 -3.16
C LEU A 53 -11.25 -9.55 -3.84
N GLY A 54 -11.67 -10.81 -3.67
CA GLY A 54 -10.98 -11.98 -4.20
C GLY A 54 -9.69 -12.31 -3.43
N ARG A 55 -8.91 -13.24 -3.99
CA ARG A 55 -7.66 -13.74 -3.38
C ARG A 55 -6.45 -13.17 -4.11
N SER A 56 -5.42 -12.81 -3.34
CA SER A 56 -4.14 -12.35 -3.88
C SER A 56 -3.48 -13.42 -4.74
N ILE A 57 -3.03 -13.06 -5.93
CA ILE A 57 -2.32 -13.95 -6.87
C ILE A 57 -1.00 -14.45 -6.27
N HIS A 58 -0.39 -13.64 -5.40
CA HIS A 58 0.92 -13.94 -4.80
C HIS A 58 0.81 -14.66 -3.45
N GLY A 59 -0.25 -14.41 -2.68
CA GLY A 59 -0.38 -14.94 -1.31
C GLY A 59 -1.55 -15.90 -1.10
N ASN A 60 -2.48 -16.01 -2.05
CA ASN A 60 -3.74 -16.76 -1.91
C ASN A 60 -4.56 -16.41 -0.64
N ILE A 61 -4.29 -15.25 -0.05
CA ILE A 61 -4.99 -14.65 1.09
C ILE A 61 -6.04 -13.68 0.53
N PRO A 62 -7.22 -13.52 1.19
CA PRO A 62 -8.19 -12.51 0.81
C PRO A 62 -7.55 -11.12 0.72
N VAL A 63 -7.77 -10.41 -0.39
CA VAL A 63 -7.17 -9.08 -0.65
C VAL A 63 -7.59 -8.07 0.43
N ALA A 64 -8.83 -8.17 0.93
CA ALA A 64 -9.33 -7.33 2.01
C ALA A 64 -8.48 -7.43 3.29
N THR A 65 -7.95 -8.62 3.62
CA THR A 65 -7.11 -8.83 4.80
C THR A 65 -5.72 -8.24 4.60
N GLU A 66 -5.12 -8.42 3.42
CA GLU A 66 -3.83 -7.78 3.10
C GLU A 66 -3.92 -6.26 3.08
N LEU A 67 -5.00 -5.70 2.52
CA LEU A 67 -5.22 -4.27 2.50
C LEU A 67 -5.35 -3.72 3.92
N LYS A 68 -6.16 -4.35 4.78
CA LYS A 68 -6.30 -3.96 6.19
C LYS A 68 -4.98 -4.00 6.95
N ARG A 69 -4.07 -4.94 6.63
CA ARG A 69 -2.74 -5.03 7.26
C ARG A 69 -1.79 -3.92 6.84
N ARG A 70 -1.84 -3.47 5.58
CA ARG A 70 -0.90 -2.46 5.04
C ARG A 70 -1.44 -1.03 5.13
N PHE A 71 -2.75 -0.87 5.23
CA PHE A 71 -3.42 0.43 5.27
C PHE A 71 -2.90 1.36 6.40
N PRO A 72 -2.75 0.89 7.66
CA PRO A 72 -2.26 1.76 8.74
C PRO A 72 -0.86 2.33 8.46
N ALA A 73 0.03 1.52 7.88
CA ALA A 73 1.38 1.95 7.52
C ALA A 73 1.39 3.04 6.44
N THR A 74 0.52 2.94 5.43
CA THR A 74 0.41 3.96 4.38
C THR A 74 -0.22 5.25 4.91
N ALA A 75 -1.21 5.13 5.81
CA ALA A 75 -1.84 6.28 6.46
C ALA A 75 -0.82 7.04 7.32
N GLU A 76 -0.06 6.32 8.13
CA GLU A 76 1.03 6.87 8.95
C GLU A 76 2.04 7.67 8.11
N LEU A 77 2.50 7.08 7.00
CA LEU A 77 3.43 7.74 6.08
C LEU A 77 2.83 8.99 5.43
N SER A 78 1.57 8.91 4.97
CA SER A 78 0.89 10.02 4.29
C SER A 78 0.64 11.20 5.25
N ILE A 79 0.25 10.91 6.49
CA ILE A 79 0.06 11.92 7.53
C ILE A 79 1.38 12.64 7.82
N MET A 80 2.48 11.89 7.99
CA MET A 80 3.80 12.48 8.22
C MET A 80 4.25 13.37 7.05
N ALA A 81 4.03 12.94 5.81
CA ALA A 81 4.35 13.74 4.63
C ALA A 81 3.56 15.06 4.60
N ILE A 82 2.27 15.04 4.94
CA ILE A 82 1.43 16.25 5.02
C ILE A 82 1.93 17.19 6.12
N ILE A 83 2.25 16.66 7.31
CA ILE A 83 2.77 17.46 8.42
C ILE A 83 4.07 18.17 8.00
N ILE A 84 5.00 17.46 7.38
CA ILE A 84 6.26 18.02 6.87
C ILE A 84 5.97 19.10 5.81
N ALA A 85 5.06 18.82 4.88
CA ALA A 85 4.68 19.76 3.82
C ALA A 85 4.09 21.06 4.37
N ILE A 86 3.28 20.99 5.42
CA ILE A 86 2.70 22.15 6.10
C ILE A 86 3.78 22.92 6.85
N LEU A 87 4.58 22.22 7.67
CA LEU A 87 5.61 22.83 8.52
C LEU A 87 6.69 23.55 7.71
N ILE A 88 7.03 23.05 6.53
CA ILE A 88 8.08 23.63 5.69
C ILE A 88 7.49 24.52 4.59
N GLY A 89 6.41 24.08 3.92
CA GLY A 89 5.81 24.78 2.79
C GLY A 89 5.17 26.11 3.14
N ILE A 90 4.52 26.21 4.30
CA ILE A 90 3.90 27.47 4.76
C ILE A 90 4.96 28.56 5.02
N PRO A 91 5.99 28.35 5.87
CA PRO A 91 6.98 29.40 6.14
C PRO A 91 7.76 29.78 4.88
N ILE A 92 8.10 28.80 4.03
CA ILE A 92 8.71 29.05 2.72
C ILE A 92 7.82 29.97 1.87
N GLY A 93 6.53 29.65 1.73
CA GLY A 93 5.60 30.43 0.94
C GLY A 93 5.42 31.86 1.47
N ILE A 94 5.29 32.02 2.79
CA ILE A 94 5.16 33.33 3.46
C ILE A 94 6.42 34.18 3.24
N ILE A 95 7.62 33.61 3.43
CA ILE A 95 8.88 34.33 3.23
C ILE A 95 9.01 34.80 1.77
N SER A 96 8.63 33.95 0.81
CA SER A 96 8.60 34.31 -0.62
C SER A 96 7.60 35.42 -0.93
N ALA A 97 6.43 35.42 -0.27
CA ALA A 97 5.42 36.45 -0.45
C ALA A 97 5.88 37.81 0.09
N LEU A 98 6.49 37.84 1.28
CA LEU A 98 6.97 39.06 1.92
C LEU A 98 8.17 39.68 1.21
N LYS A 99 9.06 38.85 0.63
CA LYS A 99 10.26 39.30 -0.10
C LYS A 99 10.14 39.04 -1.60
N ARG A 100 9.00 39.40 -2.17
CA ARG A 100 8.72 39.25 -3.60
C ARG A 100 9.83 39.89 -4.43
N ASN A 101 10.37 39.16 -5.41
CA ASN A 101 11.45 39.60 -6.29
C ASN A 101 12.84 39.74 -5.62
N SER A 102 13.04 39.16 -4.43
CA SER A 102 14.36 39.01 -3.80
C SER A 102 15.05 37.72 -4.28
N LEU A 103 16.39 37.67 -4.20
CA LEU A 103 17.16 36.44 -4.48
C LEU A 103 16.66 35.24 -3.65
N ILE A 104 16.17 35.49 -2.42
CA ILE A 104 15.60 34.45 -1.55
C ILE A 104 14.32 33.86 -2.16
N ASP A 105 13.46 34.69 -2.77
CA ASP A 105 12.25 34.24 -3.46
C ASP A 105 12.63 33.38 -4.68
N THR A 106 13.62 33.82 -5.47
CA THR A 106 14.10 33.06 -6.63
C THR A 106 14.69 31.71 -6.23
N PHE A 107 15.59 31.66 -5.24
CA PHE A 107 16.20 30.39 -4.81
C PHE A 107 15.17 29.40 -4.28
N THR A 108 14.22 29.88 -3.48
CA THR A 108 13.21 29.02 -2.87
C THR A 108 12.24 28.47 -3.93
N MET A 109 11.84 29.31 -4.89
CA MET A 109 10.98 28.89 -5.99
C MET A 109 11.68 27.96 -6.99
N VAL A 110 12.94 28.22 -7.33
CA VAL A 110 13.73 27.33 -8.20
C VAL A 110 13.97 26.00 -7.50
N GLY A 111 14.30 26.01 -6.20
CA GLY A 111 14.47 24.78 -5.41
C GLY A 111 13.20 23.93 -5.37
N ALA A 112 12.04 24.56 -5.11
CA ALA A 112 10.76 23.87 -5.14
C ALA A 112 10.43 23.32 -6.55
N LEU A 113 10.75 24.08 -7.61
CA LEU A 113 10.49 23.65 -8.99
C LEU A 113 11.40 22.47 -9.39
N VAL A 114 12.68 22.50 -9.02
CA VAL A 114 13.62 21.39 -9.28
C VAL A 114 13.16 20.12 -8.55
N GLY A 115 12.77 20.24 -7.29
CA GLY A 115 12.27 19.11 -6.50
C GLY A 115 11.04 18.43 -7.11
N VAL A 116 10.13 19.21 -7.69
CA VAL A 116 8.93 18.69 -8.38
C VAL A 116 9.23 18.17 -9.79
N SER A 117 10.26 18.73 -10.45
CA SER A 117 10.60 18.36 -11.83
C SER A 117 11.31 17.02 -11.94
N MET A 118 11.96 16.57 -10.86
CA MET A 118 12.59 15.24 -10.81
C MET A 118 11.55 14.17 -10.43
N PRO A 119 11.63 12.96 -11.03
CA PRO A 119 10.81 11.84 -10.60
C PRO A 119 10.99 11.55 -9.10
N ILE A 120 9.89 11.30 -8.40
CA ILE A 120 9.89 11.16 -6.93
C ILE A 120 10.80 10.04 -6.41
N PHE A 121 10.90 8.94 -7.16
CA PHE A 121 11.78 7.83 -6.82
C PHE A 121 13.25 8.25 -6.86
N TRP A 122 13.61 9.15 -7.77
CA TRP A 122 14.99 9.62 -7.95
C TRP A 122 15.38 10.55 -6.79
N LEU A 123 14.47 11.44 -6.40
CA LEU A 123 14.61 12.26 -5.20
C LEU A 123 14.74 11.38 -3.96
N ALA A 124 13.93 10.34 -3.81
CA ALA A 124 14.03 9.41 -2.69
C ALA A 124 15.40 8.71 -2.62
N ILE A 125 15.93 8.25 -3.77
CA ILE A 125 17.27 7.64 -3.84
C ILE A 125 18.36 8.64 -3.47
N LEU A 126 18.29 9.89 -3.95
CA LEU A 126 19.24 10.94 -3.58
C LEU A 126 19.20 11.26 -2.09
N LEU A 127 18.01 11.41 -1.51
CA LEU A 127 17.84 11.62 -0.07
C LEU A 127 18.45 10.45 0.72
N MET A 128 18.16 9.21 0.32
CA MET A 128 18.73 8.03 0.96
C MET A 128 20.26 7.98 0.82
N TYR A 129 20.82 8.35 -0.33
CA TYR A 129 22.26 8.40 -0.55
C TYR A 129 22.95 9.46 0.31
N VAL A 130 22.39 10.68 0.34
CA VAL A 130 22.97 11.79 1.11
C VAL A 130 22.83 11.56 2.61
N PHE A 131 21.62 11.31 3.10
CA PHE A 131 21.36 11.22 4.53
C PHE A 131 21.69 9.85 5.13
N GLY A 132 21.59 8.79 4.32
CA GLY A 132 21.87 7.43 4.76
C GLY A 132 23.32 7.03 4.56
N LEU A 133 23.89 7.20 3.36
CA LEU A 133 25.25 6.73 3.07
C LEU A 133 26.34 7.76 3.39
N LEU A 134 26.16 9.01 2.98
CA LEU A 134 27.17 10.06 3.18
C LEU A 134 27.21 10.55 4.64
N LEU A 135 26.04 10.89 5.21
CA LEU A 135 25.96 11.42 6.57
C LEU A 135 25.83 10.34 7.65
N GLY A 136 25.28 9.17 7.32
CA GLY A 136 25.01 8.11 8.30
C GLY A 136 24.00 8.50 9.38
N TRP A 137 23.15 9.51 9.13
CA TRP A 137 22.20 10.03 10.13
C TRP A 137 20.92 9.21 10.19
N LEU A 138 20.49 8.68 9.05
CA LEU A 138 19.17 8.09 8.88
C LEU A 138 19.27 6.68 8.29
N PRO A 139 18.48 5.72 8.77
CA PRO A 139 18.46 4.35 8.26
C PRO A 139 17.88 4.32 6.84
N THR A 140 18.45 3.48 5.97
CA THR A 140 18.10 3.43 4.55
C THR A 140 16.96 2.47 4.22
N GLY A 141 16.50 1.66 5.17
CA GLY A 141 15.46 0.68 4.93
C GLY A 141 14.92 0.04 6.21
N GLY A 142 13.78 -0.63 6.08
CA GLY A 142 13.03 -1.16 7.21
C GLY A 142 12.05 -0.14 7.80
N ARG A 143 11.20 -0.61 8.72
CA ARG A 143 10.29 0.25 9.50
C ARG A 143 10.84 0.57 10.89
N VAL A 144 11.72 -0.29 11.39
CA VAL A 144 12.43 -0.20 12.68
C VAL A 144 13.77 -0.93 12.56
N SER A 145 14.71 -0.56 13.43
CA SER A 145 16.02 -1.18 13.57
C SER A 145 15.93 -2.63 14.03
N VAL A 146 16.89 -3.43 13.59
CA VAL A 146 17.03 -4.84 14.00
C VAL A 146 17.27 -4.91 15.51
N GLY A 147 16.35 -5.54 16.24
CA GLY A 147 16.39 -5.66 17.70
C GLY A 147 15.28 -4.91 18.44
N ILE A 148 14.56 -4.01 17.77
CA ILE A 148 13.37 -3.34 18.32
C ILE A 148 12.14 -4.08 17.83
N THR A 149 11.34 -4.62 18.75
CA THR A 149 10.09 -5.31 18.43
C THR A 149 8.93 -4.50 18.99
N ILE A 150 8.12 -3.92 18.10
CA ILE A 150 6.91 -3.19 18.46
C ILE A 150 5.74 -4.15 18.27
N GLU A 151 4.95 -4.38 19.33
CA GLU A 151 3.69 -5.10 19.21
C GLU A 151 2.65 -4.20 18.51
N PRO A 152 2.16 -4.56 17.32
CA PRO A 152 1.26 -3.69 16.57
C PRO A 152 -0.15 -3.76 17.17
N ILE A 153 -0.61 -2.64 17.75
CA ILE A 153 -1.98 -2.49 18.25
C ILE A 153 -2.85 -1.87 17.15
N THR A 154 -2.40 -0.72 16.63
CA THR A 154 -3.06 0.02 15.54
C THR A 154 -2.43 -0.26 14.19
N GLY A 155 -1.20 -0.77 14.17
CA GLY A 155 -0.40 -0.97 12.95
C GLY A 155 0.38 0.27 12.51
N MET A 156 0.26 1.38 13.26
CA MET A 156 1.06 2.59 13.09
C MET A 156 2.19 2.56 14.12
N TYR A 157 3.43 2.43 13.68
CA TYR A 157 4.56 2.11 14.57
C TYR A 157 4.92 3.26 15.51
N ILE A 158 4.78 4.50 15.06
CA ILE A 158 5.01 5.69 15.88
C ILE A 158 3.97 5.79 16.99
N LEU A 159 2.70 5.53 16.67
CA LEU A 159 1.64 5.56 17.68
C LEU A 159 1.74 4.37 18.63
N ASP A 160 1.97 3.16 18.10
CA ASP A 160 2.09 1.96 18.91
C ASP A 160 3.28 2.05 19.88
N SER A 161 4.43 2.57 19.44
CA SER A 161 5.59 2.82 20.33
C SER A 161 5.32 3.92 21.37
N LEU A 162 4.60 4.98 21.00
CA LEU A 162 4.22 6.04 21.94
C LEU A 162 3.23 5.54 23.00
N LEU A 163 2.28 4.68 22.62
CA LEU A 163 1.35 4.01 23.53
C LEU A 163 2.09 3.03 24.46
N ALA A 164 3.08 2.30 23.93
CA ALA A 164 3.94 1.43 24.72
C ALA A 164 4.92 2.19 25.65
N HIS A 165 4.97 3.53 25.54
CA HIS A 165 5.88 4.41 26.29
C HIS A 165 7.37 4.09 26.04
N ASP A 166 7.70 3.46 24.92
CA ASP A 166 9.07 3.11 24.51
C ASP A 166 9.64 4.23 23.63
N ILE A 167 10.27 5.21 24.29
CA ILE A 167 10.89 6.36 23.63
C ILE A 167 11.98 5.96 22.63
N PRO A 168 12.90 5.02 22.94
CA PRO A 168 13.83 4.48 21.94
C PRO A 168 13.15 3.98 20.67
N ALA A 169 12.09 3.18 20.80
CA ALA A 169 11.35 2.65 19.66
C ALA A 169 10.65 3.74 18.85
N THR A 170 10.10 4.77 19.52
CA THR A 170 9.47 5.90 18.82
C THR A 170 10.47 6.71 18.01
N ILE A 171 11.63 7.04 18.58
CA ILE A 171 12.69 7.78 17.87
C ILE A 171 13.17 6.98 16.65
N ASP A 172 13.33 5.67 16.83
CA ASP A 172 13.75 4.78 15.76
C ASP A 172 12.71 4.73 14.62
N ALA A 173 11.43 4.55 14.94
CA ALA A 173 10.34 4.58 13.96
C ALA A 173 10.28 5.91 13.19
N VAL A 174 10.46 7.04 13.89
CA VAL A 174 10.50 8.37 13.26
C VAL A 174 11.69 8.51 12.31
N ARG A 175 12.87 8.02 12.69
CA ARG A 175 14.06 8.04 11.81
C ARG A 175 13.88 7.20 10.56
N HIS A 176 13.16 6.08 10.64
CA HIS A 176 12.87 5.26 9.46
C HIS A 176 11.83 5.89 8.53
N ILE A 177 10.85 6.63 9.07
CA ILE A 177 9.79 7.23 8.25
C ILE A 177 10.19 8.57 7.62
N ILE A 178 11.12 9.32 8.22
CA ILE A 178 11.36 10.71 7.83
C ILE A 178 11.88 10.84 6.39
N LEU A 179 12.78 9.96 5.94
CA LEU A 179 13.30 9.96 4.57
C LEU A 179 12.21 9.75 3.52
N PRO A 180 11.44 8.65 3.56
CA PRO A 180 10.35 8.45 2.61
C PRO A 180 9.24 9.50 2.77
N ALA A 181 8.96 9.98 3.99
CA ALA A 181 7.97 11.03 4.21
C ALA A 181 8.40 12.37 3.58
N MET A 182 9.68 12.76 3.70
CA MET A 182 10.20 13.96 3.02
C MET A 182 10.12 13.85 1.51
N ALA A 183 10.48 12.68 0.95
CA ALA A 183 10.36 12.46 -0.48
C ALA A 183 8.91 12.61 -0.95
N LEU A 184 7.96 11.98 -0.24
CA LEU A 184 6.52 12.08 -0.51
C LEU A 184 5.97 13.50 -0.32
N ALA A 185 6.48 14.25 0.66
CA ALA A 185 6.04 15.60 0.99
C ALA A 185 6.33 16.62 -0.11
N THR A 186 7.26 16.34 -1.02
CA THR A 186 7.69 17.28 -2.08
C THR A 186 6.52 17.82 -2.91
N ILE A 187 5.57 16.97 -3.28
CA ILE A 187 4.40 17.34 -4.09
C ILE A 187 3.45 18.29 -3.33
N PRO A 188 2.89 17.92 -2.16
CA PRO A 188 2.01 18.82 -1.42
C PRO A 188 2.73 20.09 -0.94
N LEU A 189 4.02 20.00 -0.60
CA LEU A 189 4.82 21.15 -0.19
C LEU A 189 4.88 22.21 -1.30
N ALA A 190 5.13 21.81 -2.54
CA ALA A 190 5.20 22.76 -3.65
C ALA A 190 3.84 23.39 -3.97
N ILE A 191 2.75 22.64 -3.82
CA ILE A 191 1.38 23.17 -3.98
C ILE A 191 1.10 24.21 -2.89
N ILE A 192 1.34 23.87 -1.63
CA ILE A 192 1.12 24.77 -0.48
C ILE A 192 1.98 26.03 -0.62
N ALA A 193 3.28 25.89 -0.91
CA ALA A 193 4.18 27.03 -1.09
C ALA A 193 3.71 27.98 -2.20
N ARG A 194 3.22 27.44 -3.33
CA ARG A 194 2.68 28.25 -4.45
C ARG A 194 1.38 28.95 -4.09
N MET A 195 0.49 28.28 -3.35
CA MET A 195 -0.77 28.88 -2.90
C MET A 195 -0.53 30.06 -1.95
N MET A 196 0.44 29.93 -1.03
CA MET A 196 0.76 30.99 -0.06
C MET A 196 1.49 32.19 -0.69
N ARG A 197 2.12 32.01 -1.86
CA ARG A 197 2.82 33.07 -2.60
C ARG A 197 1.89 33.89 -3.50
N SER A 198 0.76 33.31 -3.93
CA SER A 198 -0.20 33.95 -4.84
C SER A 198 -0.99 35.06 -4.16
#